data_AF-B4LES8-F1
#
_entry.id   AF-B4LES8-F1
#
_cell.length_a   1.000
_cell.length_b   1.000
_cell.length_c   1.000
_cell.angle_alpha   90.00
_cell.angle_beta   90.00
_cell.angle_gamma   90.00
#
_symmetry.space_group_name_H-M   'P 1'
#
loop_
_entity.id
_entity.type
_entity.pdbx_description
1 polymer ?
#
loop_
_entity_poly.entity_id
_entity_poly.type
_entity_poly.pdbx_seq_one_letter_code
_entity_poly.pdbx_strand_id
1 'polypeptide(L)'
;MISKLSYVGLFLALTLVHICAHLKPTIEANASIKTINLQLTRKLNLYVGYEYHHTMLWQAVMNTALLLFGFWRCQREVDNAKIRYRLPDPNNNVRISAAAEVKLDWFRRRGKLPTSWQLFPMRHFAWFGAPWTLTLLFHEFCNYAQLNLVMRHFCTSLPEVLLLYVRLQMLYLQSLLTNIIGSYLLQFHGAVVTLTASHANYINYESNLFVGDE
;
A
#
# COMPACT_ATOMS: atom_id res chain seq x y z
N MET A 1 -5.95 -23.66 -4.67
CA MET A 1 -5.49 -22.81 -5.78
C MET A 1 -6.16 -21.47 -5.64
N ILE A 2 -5.40 -20.38 -5.69
CA ILE A 2 -5.95 -19.02 -5.67
C ILE A 2 -6.61 -18.79 -7.05
N SER A 3 -7.84 -18.26 -7.05
CA SER A 3 -8.60 -18.06 -8.29
C SER A 3 -7.99 -16.90 -9.10
N LYS A 4 -8.14 -16.94 -10.43
CA LYS A 4 -7.62 -15.85 -11.28
C LYS A 4 -8.19 -14.47 -10.88
N LEU A 5 -9.45 -14.43 -10.44
CA LEU A 5 -10.10 -13.22 -9.93
C LEU A 5 -9.46 -12.72 -8.62
N SER A 6 -9.09 -13.61 -7.71
CA SER A 6 -8.41 -13.19 -6.48
C SER A 6 -7.01 -12.60 -6.74
N TYR A 7 -6.32 -13.00 -7.82
CA TYR A 7 -5.08 -12.35 -8.23
C TYR A 7 -5.28 -10.91 -8.70
N VAL A 8 -6.36 -10.66 -9.45
CA VAL A 8 -6.74 -9.31 -9.90
C VAL A 8 -7.11 -8.43 -8.71
N GLY A 9 -7.92 -8.95 -7.77
CA GLY A 9 -8.25 -8.23 -6.54
C GLY A 9 -7.01 -7.89 -5.71
N LEU A 10 -6.09 -8.85 -5.57
CA LEU A 10 -4.84 -8.66 -4.83
C LEU A 10 -3.90 -7.66 -5.53
N PHE A 11 -3.85 -7.69 -6.86
CA PHE A 11 -3.14 -6.68 -7.66
C PHE A 11 -3.65 -5.27 -7.36
N LEU A 12 -4.96 -5.08 -7.46
CA LEU A 12 -5.58 -3.77 -7.27
C LEU A 12 -5.37 -3.28 -5.83
N ALA A 13 -5.61 -4.12 -4.83
CA ALA A 13 -5.43 -3.77 -3.43
C ALA A 13 -3.98 -3.38 -3.12
N LEU A 14 -3.00 -4.18 -3.54
CA LEU A 14 -1.59 -3.88 -3.31
C LEU A 14 -1.12 -2.65 -4.07
N THR A 15 -1.60 -2.45 -5.29
CA THR A 15 -1.26 -1.26 -6.08
C THR A 15 -1.80 0.00 -5.41
N LEU A 16 -3.05 -0.02 -4.92
CA LEU A 16 -3.65 1.09 -4.18
C LEU A 16 -2.83 1.45 -2.94
N VAL A 17 -2.49 0.45 -2.13
CA VAL A 17 -1.66 0.66 -0.94
C VAL A 17 -0.29 1.23 -1.30
N HIS A 18 0.35 0.71 -2.36
CA HIS A 18 1.68 1.18 -2.78
C HIS A 18 1.63 2.61 -3.35
N ILE A 19 0.56 2.99 -4.07
CA ILE A 19 0.36 4.38 -4.50
C ILE A 19 0.23 5.31 -3.28
N CYS A 20 -0.51 4.92 -2.25
CA CYS A 20 -0.62 5.72 -1.02
C CYS A 20 0.74 5.91 -0.32
N ALA A 21 1.61 4.91 -0.36
CA ALA A 21 2.96 5.01 0.20
C ALA A 21 3.84 6.03 -0.54
N HIS A 22 3.62 6.22 -1.85
CA HIS A 22 4.36 7.19 -2.67
C HIS A 22 3.89 8.63 -2.51
N LEU A 23 2.82 8.88 -1.76
CA LEU A 23 2.19 10.19 -1.60
C LEU A 23 3.15 11.18 -0.94
N LYS A 24 3.53 12.24 -1.66
CA LYS A 24 4.34 13.32 -1.07
C LYS A 24 3.43 14.34 -0.38
N PRO A 25 3.56 14.55 0.94
CA PRO A 25 2.81 15.58 1.63
C PRO A 25 3.28 16.96 1.17
N THR A 26 2.34 17.83 0.80
CA THR A 26 2.59 19.25 0.53
C THR A 26 2.02 20.08 1.67
N ILE A 27 2.75 21.12 2.07
CA ILE A 27 2.35 21.98 3.19
C ILE A 27 2.42 23.42 2.69
N GLU A 28 1.27 24.07 2.62
CA GLU A 28 1.16 25.49 2.32
C GLU A 28 0.83 26.24 3.61
N ALA A 29 1.72 27.13 4.04
CA ALA A 29 1.55 27.93 5.25
C ALA A 29 1.11 29.34 4.87
N ASN A 30 -0.11 29.70 5.23
CA ASN A 30 -0.67 31.04 5.03
C ASN A 30 -0.74 31.78 6.37
N ALA A 31 0.11 32.80 6.53
CA ALA A 31 0.08 33.66 7.70
C ALA A 31 -0.84 34.86 7.46
N SER A 32 -1.87 35.02 8.28
CA SER A 32 -2.74 36.19 8.31
C SER A 32 -2.41 37.02 9.55
N ILE A 33 -1.85 38.21 9.34
CA ILE A 33 -1.62 39.19 10.40
C ILE A 33 -2.74 40.23 10.31
N LYS A 34 -3.64 40.26 11.30
CA LYS A 34 -4.67 41.30 11.42
C LYS A 34 -4.36 42.19 12.61
N THR A 35 -4.08 43.47 12.33
CA THR A 35 -3.90 44.51 13.32
C THR A 35 -5.25 45.20 13.54
N ILE A 36 -5.98 44.82 14.59
CA ILE A 36 -7.23 45.50 14.97
C ILE A 36 -7.06 45.95 16.42
N ASN A 37 -7.08 47.26 16.66
CA ASN A 37 -7.07 47.90 17.99
C ASN A 37 -5.94 47.41 18.93
N LEU A 38 -4.68 47.76 18.64
CA LEU A 38 -3.50 47.48 19.47
C LEU A 38 -3.23 45.99 19.81
N GLN A 39 -4.14 45.08 19.44
CA GLN A 39 -3.99 43.65 19.58
C GLN A 39 -3.52 43.05 18.25
N LEU A 40 -2.35 42.43 18.30
CA LEU A 40 -1.76 41.74 17.17
C LEU A 40 -2.33 40.32 17.08
N THR A 41 -3.41 40.13 16.31
CA THR A 41 -3.92 38.78 16.06
C THR A 41 -3.12 38.11 14.94
N ARG A 42 -2.24 37.17 15.31
CA ARG A 42 -1.50 36.32 14.37
C ARG A 42 -2.24 35.00 14.21
N LYS A 43 -2.74 34.72 13.01
CA LYS A 43 -3.32 33.42 12.64
C LYS A 43 -2.43 32.75 11.60
N LEU A 44 -1.99 31.53 11.87
CA LEU A 44 -1.30 30.71 10.89
C LEU A 44 -2.23 29.58 10.46
N ASN A 45 -2.60 29.58 9.18
CA ASN A 45 -3.37 28.52 8.55
C ASN A 45 -2.42 27.62 7.78
N LEU A 46 -2.30 26.37 8.19
CA LEU A 46 -1.49 25.35 7.52
C LEU A 46 -2.41 24.47 6.70
N TYR A 47 -2.25 24.49 5.40
CA TYR A 47 -2.94 23.62 4.45
C TYR A 47 -2.04 22.43 4.14
N VAL A 48 -2.38 21.26 4.67
CA VAL A 48 -1.62 20.04 4.41
C VAL A 48 -2.35 19.21 3.37
N GLY A 49 -1.74 19.02 2.20
CA GLY A 49 -2.28 18.28 1.07
C GLY A 49 -1.30 17.27 0.51
N TYR A 50 -1.51 16.89 -0.75
CA TYR A 50 -0.66 15.93 -1.46
C TYR A 50 -0.45 16.33 -2.91
N GLU A 51 0.75 16.03 -3.42
CA GLU A 51 1.07 16.16 -4.84
C GLU A 51 1.11 14.78 -5.50
N TYR A 52 0.31 14.61 -6.55
CA TYR A 52 0.28 13.38 -7.33
C TYR A 52 1.17 13.53 -8.57
N HIS A 53 2.11 12.60 -8.75
CA HIS A 53 2.89 12.49 -9.98
C HIS A 53 2.57 11.17 -10.70
N HIS A 54 2.44 11.21 -12.03
CA HIS A 54 2.19 10.03 -12.85
C HIS A 54 3.24 8.92 -12.68
N THR A 55 4.48 9.28 -12.34
CA THR A 55 5.56 8.33 -12.07
C THR A 55 5.27 7.43 -10.87
N MET A 56 4.49 7.91 -9.88
CA MET A 56 4.11 7.14 -8.70
C MET A 56 3.22 5.95 -9.07
N LEU A 57 2.28 6.15 -9.99
CA LEU A 57 1.41 5.08 -10.48
C LEU A 57 2.21 4.00 -11.18
N TRP A 58 3.12 4.41 -12.08
CA TRP A 58 3.94 3.46 -12.82
C TRP A 58 4.83 2.63 -11.90
N GLN A 59 5.46 3.27 -10.91
CA GLN A 59 6.28 2.59 -9.90
C GLN A 59 5.45 1.60 -9.07
N ALA A 60 4.28 2.02 -8.59
CA ALA A 60 3.38 1.15 -7.81
C ALA A 60 2.89 -0.06 -8.63
N VAL A 61 2.52 0.15 -9.89
CA VAL A 61 2.08 -0.92 -10.80
C VAL A 61 3.22 -1.91 -11.06
N MET A 62 4.42 -1.42 -11.37
CA MET A 62 5.57 -2.28 -11.66
C MET A 62 6.02 -3.09 -10.45
N ASN A 63 6.14 -2.44 -9.29
CA ASN A 63 6.49 -3.13 -8.05
C ASN A 63 5.44 -4.19 -7.71
N THR A 64 4.16 -3.87 -7.83
CA THR A 64 3.08 -4.82 -7.49
C THR A 64 2.99 -5.98 -8.49
N ALA A 65 3.22 -5.72 -9.77
CA ALA A 65 3.31 -6.77 -10.78
C ALA A 65 4.47 -7.73 -10.49
N LEU A 66 5.61 -7.22 -10.07
CA LEU A 66 6.80 -8.01 -9.72
C LEU A 66 6.55 -8.90 -8.49
N LEU A 67 5.87 -8.37 -7.47
CA LEU A 67 5.43 -9.14 -6.30
C LEU A 67 4.46 -10.26 -6.68
N LEU A 68 3.48 -9.97 -7.54
CA LEU A 68 2.52 -10.98 -8.02
C LEU A 68 3.17 -12.05 -8.88
N PHE A 69 4.12 -11.67 -9.73
CA PHE A 69 4.91 -12.63 -10.51
C PHE A 69 5.69 -13.56 -9.57
N GLY A 70 6.27 -13.02 -8.51
CA GLY A 70 6.90 -13.81 -7.45
C GLY A 70 5.92 -14.78 -6.78
N PHE A 71 4.75 -14.29 -6.40
CA PHE A 71 3.73 -15.12 -5.77
C PHE A 71 3.21 -16.23 -6.70
N TRP A 72 2.99 -15.91 -7.98
CA TRP A 72 2.63 -16.90 -9.01
C TRP A 72 3.72 -17.95 -9.19
N ARG A 73 5.00 -17.54 -9.24
CA ARG A 73 6.13 -18.45 -9.33
C ARG A 73 6.21 -19.38 -8.11
N CYS A 74 6.03 -18.83 -6.91
CA CYS A 74 5.98 -19.61 -5.68
C CYS A 74 4.83 -20.62 -5.70
N GLN A 75 3.64 -20.22 -6.14
CA GLN A 75 2.51 -21.13 -6.27
C GLN A 75 2.83 -22.26 -7.27
N ARG A 76 3.43 -21.94 -8.41
CA ARG A 76 3.82 -22.93 -9.42
C ARG A 76 4.84 -23.93 -8.88
N GLU A 77 5.81 -23.48 -8.08
CA GLU A 77 6.77 -24.36 -7.41
C GLU A 77 6.11 -25.26 -6.38
N VAL A 78 5.18 -24.73 -5.57
CA VAL A 78 4.39 -25.53 -4.62
C VAL A 78 3.53 -26.56 -5.34
N ASP A 79 2.88 -26.19 -6.45
CA ASP A 79 2.04 -27.10 -7.23
C ASP A 79 2.89 -28.18 -7.91
N ASN A 80 4.06 -27.83 -8.47
CA ASN A 80 5.03 -28.80 -9.00
C ASN A 80 5.55 -29.75 -7.90
N ALA A 81 5.86 -29.23 -6.72
CA ALA A 81 6.31 -30.04 -5.60
C ALA A 81 5.18 -30.98 -5.14
N LYS A 82 3.95 -30.49 -5.01
CA LYS A 82 2.77 -31.33 -4.72
C LYS A 82 2.56 -32.42 -5.77
N ILE A 83 2.79 -32.16 -7.05
CA ILE A 83 2.72 -33.19 -8.11
C ILE A 83 3.80 -34.25 -7.90
N ARG A 84 5.03 -33.86 -7.54
CA ARG A 84 6.11 -34.82 -7.20
C ARG A 84 5.82 -35.64 -5.94
N TYR A 85 5.04 -35.10 -5.01
CA TYR A 85 4.61 -35.79 -3.78
C TYR A 85 3.26 -36.50 -3.94
N ARG A 86 2.48 -36.21 -4.99
CA ARG A 86 1.29 -36.98 -5.36
C ARG A 86 1.75 -38.26 -6.02
N LEU A 87 1.16 -39.36 -5.57
CA LEU A 87 1.36 -40.67 -6.17
C LEU A 87 1.05 -40.63 -7.68
N PRO A 88 1.77 -41.43 -8.50
CA PRO A 88 1.24 -41.75 -9.81
C PRO A 88 -0.12 -42.42 -9.59
N ASP A 89 -1.11 -42.02 -10.36
CA ASP A 89 -2.34 -42.79 -10.46
C ASP A 89 -1.96 -44.24 -10.79
N PRO A 90 -2.48 -45.28 -10.09
CA PRO A 90 -2.19 -46.68 -10.43
C PRO A 90 -2.63 -47.03 -11.86
N ASN A 91 -3.42 -46.16 -12.50
CA ASN A 91 -3.89 -46.29 -13.87
C ASN A 91 -2.99 -45.60 -14.92
N ASN A 92 -1.92 -44.93 -14.48
CA ASN A 92 -1.04 -44.18 -15.37
C ASN A 92 0.36 -44.83 -15.37
N ASN A 93 0.77 -45.40 -16.51
CA ASN A 93 2.02 -46.16 -16.71
C ASN A 93 3.27 -45.26 -16.71
N VAL A 94 3.37 -44.32 -15.77
CA VAL A 94 4.54 -43.48 -15.60
C VAL A 94 5.58 -44.29 -14.83
N ARG A 95 6.65 -44.71 -15.51
CA ARG A 95 7.81 -45.39 -14.89
C ARG A 95 8.44 -44.45 -13.86
N ILE A 96 8.14 -44.67 -12.58
CA ILE A 96 8.81 -44.01 -11.47
C ILE A 96 10.11 -44.77 -11.17
N SER A 97 11.19 -44.03 -10.91
CA SER A 97 12.45 -44.63 -10.45
C SER A 97 12.27 -45.30 -9.08
N ALA A 98 12.84 -46.49 -8.89
CA ALA A 98 12.77 -47.25 -7.64
C ALA A 98 13.19 -46.44 -6.40
N ALA A 99 14.13 -45.51 -6.56
CA ALA A 99 14.55 -44.62 -5.47
C ALA A 99 13.46 -43.62 -5.04
N ALA A 100 12.64 -43.14 -5.99
CA ALA A 100 11.53 -42.25 -5.70
C ALA A 100 10.36 -43.00 -5.03
N GLU A 101 10.16 -44.27 -5.38
CA GLU A 101 9.16 -45.15 -4.77
C GLU A 101 9.47 -45.44 -3.30
N VAL A 102 10.72 -45.83 -2.98
CA VAL A 102 11.17 -46.05 -1.60
C VAL A 102 11.02 -44.79 -0.74
N LYS A 103 11.32 -43.63 -1.32
CA LYS A 103 11.18 -42.34 -0.64
C LYS A 103 9.71 -42.00 -0.34
N LEU A 104 8.81 -42.24 -1.31
CA LEU A 104 7.36 -42.04 -1.13
C LEU A 104 6.79 -42.99 -0.08
N ASP A 105 7.20 -44.25 -0.08
CA ASP A 105 6.74 -45.24 0.90
C ASP A 105 7.22 -44.92 2.31
N TRP A 106 8.44 -44.38 2.45
CA TRP A 106 8.95 -43.85 3.71
C TRP A 106 8.12 -42.68 4.25
N PHE A 107 7.68 -41.75 3.38
CA PHE A 107 6.79 -40.65 3.77
C PHE A 107 5.39 -41.14 4.15
N ARG A 108 4.87 -42.15 3.44
CA ARG A 108 3.55 -42.77 3.73
C ARG A 108 3.51 -43.37 5.13
N ARG A 109 4.55 -44.12 5.53
CA ARG A 109 4.63 -44.76 6.86
C ARG A 109 4.72 -43.76 8.01
N ARG A 110 5.18 -42.53 7.76
CA ARG A 110 5.29 -41.49 8.79
C ARG A 110 4.09 -40.55 8.87
N GLY A 111 3.13 -40.63 7.94
CA GLY A 111 1.99 -39.70 7.91
C GLY A 111 2.39 -38.22 7.72
N LYS A 112 3.66 -37.93 7.41
CA LYS A 112 4.19 -36.58 7.27
C LYS A 112 4.18 -36.18 5.80
N LEU A 113 3.00 -35.97 5.23
CA LEU A 113 2.93 -35.18 4.00
C LEU A 113 3.31 -33.74 4.35
N PRO A 114 4.29 -33.15 3.65
CA PRO A 114 4.69 -31.78 3.93
C PRO A 114 3.51 -30.84 3.71
N THR A 115 3.25 -29.97 4.71
CA THR A 115 2.19 -28.96 4.60
C THR A 115 2.53 -27.96 3.49
N SER A 116 1.52 -27.31 2.91
CA SER A 116 1.72 -26.35 1.81
C SER A 116 2.70 -25.24 2.14
N TRP A 117 2.81 -24.86 3.41
CA TRP A 117 3.75 -23.86 3.91
C TRP A 117 5.19 -24.36 3.98
N GLN A 118 5.41 -25.64 4.30
CA GLN A 118 6.75 -26.26 4.26
C GLN A 118 7.28 -26.40 2.83
N LEU A 119 6.37 -26.51 1.86
CA LEU A 119 6.69 -26.54 0.43
C LEU A 119 6.85 -25.14 -0.18
N PHE A 120 6.50 -24.08 0.57
CA PHE A 120 6.52 -22.73 0.05
C PHE A 120 7.95 -22.23 -0.12
N PRO A 121 8.36 -21.83 -1.34
CA PRO A 121 9.73 -21.44 -1.61
C PRO A 121 10.02 -20.02 -1.09
N MET A 122 10.24 -19.91 0.21
CA MET A 122 10.48 -18.63 0.89
C MET A 122 11.60 -17.81 0.28
N ARG A 123 12.67 -18.47 -0.22
CA ARG A 123 13.76 -17.79 -0.92
C ARG A 123 13.24 -17.05 -2.15
N HIS A 124 12.49 -17.71 -3.03
CA HIS A 124 11.94 -17.09 -4.24
C HIS A 124 10.98 -15.97 -3.87
N PHE A 125 10.09 -16.19 -2.90
CA PHE A 125 9.18 -15.14 -2.43
C PHE A 125 9.95 -13.91 -1.94
N ALA A 126 11.01 -14.10 -1.15
CA ALA A 126 11.83 -13.00 -0.65
C ALA A 126 12.47 -12.18 -1.79
N TRP A 127 12.97 -12.81 -2.85
CA TRP A 127 13.56 -12.09 -4.00
C TRP A 127 12.59 -11.15 -4.70
N PHE A 128 11.30 -11.50 -4.77
CA PHE A 128 10.28 -10.69 -5.43
C PHE A 128 9.51 -9.78 -4.47
N GLY A 129 9.33 -10.21 -3.22
CA GLY A 129 8.58 -9.47 -2.21
C GLY A 129 9.41 -8.44 -1.46
N ALA A 130 10.70 -8.70 -1.24
CA ALA A 130 11.56 -7.76 -0.52
C ALA A 130 11.69 -6.39 -1.21
N PRO A 131 11.84 -6.29 -2.55
CA PRO A 131 11.85 -4.99 -3.21
C PRO A 131 10.54 -4.22 -3.01
N TRP A 132 9.40 -4.90 -3.08
CA TRP A 132 8.09 -4.28 -2.87
C TRP A 132 7.92 -3.77 -1.43
N THR A 133 8.26 -4.58 -0.43
CA THR A 133 8.14 -4.18 0.98
C THR A 133 9.15 -3.09 1.35
N LEU A 134 10.39 -3.20 0.87
CA LEU A 134 11.44 -2.22 1.14
C LEU A 134 11.08 -0.86 0.54
N THR A 135 10.63 -0.84 -0.71
CA THR A 135 10.22 0.42 -1.36
C THR A 135 9.03 1.04 -0.65
N LEU A 136 8.04 0.24 -0.26
CA LEU A 136 6.88 0.72 0.49
C LEU A 136 7.30 1.35 1.82
N LEU A 137 8.06 0.62 2.64
CA LEU A 137 8.49 1.08 3.96
C LEU A 137 9.39 2.31 3.87
N PHE A 138 10.27 2.35 2.88
CA PHE A 138 11.17 3.48 2.68
C PHE A 138 10.40 4.75 2.31
N HIS A 139 9.44 4.67 1.39
CA HIS A 139 8.64 5.85 1.02
C HIS A 139 7.75 6.33 2.16
N GLU A 140 7.07 5.40 2.86
CA GLU A 140 6.30 5.71 4.07
C GLU A 140 7.15 6.43 5.12
N PHE A 141 8.35 5.92 5.39
CA PHE A 141 9.28 6.52 6.34
C PHE A 141 9.74 7.91 5.89
N CYS A 142 10.13 8.07 4.63
CA CYS A 142 10.57 9.37 4.11
C CYS A 142 9.45 10.41 4.14
N ASN A 143 8.23 10.03 3.75
CA ASN A 143 7.08 10.94 3.72
C ASN A 143 6.65 11.34 5.14
N TYR A 144 6.62 10.39 6.08
CA TYR A 144 6.40 10.69 7.49
C TYR A 144 7.50 11.59 8.06
N ALA A 145 8.77 11.28 7.81
CA ALA A 145 9.90 12.07 8.29
C ALA A 145 9.86 13.50 7.76
N GLN A 146 9.52 13.70 6.49
CA GLN A 146 9.35 15.03 5.89
C GLN A 146 8.22 15.81 6.57
N LEU A 147 7.04 15.20 6.74
CA LEU A 147 5.91 15.83 7.43
C LEU A 147 6.29 16.17 8.88
N ASN A 148 6.95 15.26 9.57
CA ASN A 148 7.38 15.45 10.96
C ASN A 148 8.41 16.56 11.11
N LEU A 149 9.36 16.68 10.19
CA LEU A 149 10.32 17.79 10.19
C LEU A 149 9.60 19.13 10.08
N VAL A 150 8.62 19.26 9.18
CA VAL A 150 7.87 20.51 9.02
C VAL A 150 6.97 20.78 10.22
N MET A 151 6.18 19.79 10.66
CA MET A 151 5.22 19.98 11.74
C MET A 151 5.90 20.21 13.11
N ARG A 152 7.11 19.70 13.31
CA ARG A 152 7.93 20.03 14.49
C ARG A 152 8.23 21.53 14.62
N HIS A 153 8.30 22.29 13.52
CA HIS A 153 8.45 23.75 13.58
C HIS A 153 7.21 24.44 14.16
N PHE A 154 6.06 23.76 14.17
CA PHE A 154 4.79 24.26 14.70
C PHE A 154 4.44 23.69 16.07
N CYS A 155 5.45 23.19 16.81
CA CYS A 155 5.30 22.64 18.16
C CYS A 155 4.29 21.48 18.29
N THR A 156 3.97 20.78 17.21
CA THR A 156 3.11 19.60 17.27
C THR A 156 3.85 18.39 17.81
N SER A 157 3.16 17.56 18.58
CA SER A 157 3.74 16.33 19.11
C SER A 157 3.84 15.23 18.04
N LEU A 158 4.84 14.35 18.14
CA LEU A 158 5.02 13.17 17.26
C LEU A 158 3.73 12.35 17.01
N PRO A 159 2.90 12.01 18.03
CA PRO A 159 1.67 11.26 17.81
C PRO A 159 0.61 12.05 17.04
N GLU A 160 0.53 13.38 17.21
CA GLU A 160 -0.39 14.22 16.44
C GLU A 160 0.01 14.26 14.96
N VAL A 161 1.33 14.32 14.68
CA VAL A 161 1.85 14.23 13.31
C VAL A 161 1.52 12.87 12.68
N LEU A 162 1.66 11.78 13.43
CA LEU A 162 1.31 10.45 12.93
C LEU A 162 -0.19 10.33 12.62
N LEU A 163 -1.05 10.85 13.51
CA LEU A 163 -2.49 10.88 13.28
C LEU A 163 -2.83 11.70 12.03
N LEU A 164 -2.20 12.86 11.86
CA LEU A 164 -2.38 13.72 10.70
C LEU A 164 -1.94 13.01 9.41
N TYR A 165 -0.80 12.33 9.45
CA TYR A 165 -0.29 11.54 8.34
C TYR A 165 -1.28 10.45 7.91
N VAL A 166 -1.80 9.66 8.86
CA VAL A 166 -2.80 8.63 8.59
C VAL A 166 -4.09 9.24 8.03
N ARG A 167 -4.53 10.40 8.56
CA ARG A 167 -5.70 11.11 8.03
C ARG A 167 -5.50 11.56 6.58
N LEU A 168 -4.32 12.07 6.24
CA LEU A 168 -3.95 12.43 4.87
C LEU A 168 -3.99 11.22 3.94
N GLN A 169 -3.41 10.10 4.35
CA GLN A 169 -3.45 8.87 3.56
C GLN A 169 -4.87 8.37 3.33
N MET A 170 -5.73 8.44 4.35
CA MET A 170 -7.13 8.03 4.24
C MET A 170 -7.94 8.97 3.34
N LEU A 171 -7.74 10.28 3.45
CA LEU A 171 -8.39 11.26 2.56
C LEU A 171 -7.97 11.05 1.10
N TYR A 172 -6.69 10.79 0.86
CA TYR A 172 -6.20 10.46 -0.47
C TYR A 172 -6.80 9.16 -1.00
N LEU A 173 -6.81 8.10 -0.19
CA LEU A 173 -7.39 6.82 -0.58
C LEU A 173 -8.89 6.97 -0.90
N GLN A 174 -9.62 7.73 -0.08
CA GLN A 174 -11.02 8.07 -0.34
C GLN A 174 -11.17 8.81 -1.67
N SER A 175 -10.37 9.86 -1.91
CA SER A 175 -10.37 10.62 -3.15
C SER A 175 -10.11 9.72 -4.37
N LEU A 176 -9.10 8.85 -4.30
CA LEU A 176 -8.74 7.92 -5.35
C LEU A 176 -9.87 6.91 -5.62
N LEU A 177 -10.46 6.32 -4.57
CA LEU A 177 -11.61 5.43 -4.70
C LEU A 177 -12.82 6.15 -5.30
N THR A 178 -13.12 7.38 -4.87
CA THR A 178 -14.21 8.18 -5.43
C THR A 178 -13.96 8.56 -6.88
N ASN A 179 -12.71 8.77 -7.30
CA ASN A 179 -12.39 9.05 -8.69
C ASN A 179 -12.51 7.81 -9.57
N ILE A 180 -12.06 6.64 -9.08
CA ILE A 180 -12.25 5.37 -9.78
C ILE A 180 -13.74 5.08 -9.91
N ILE A 181 -14.46 5.00 -8.79
CA ILE A 181 -15.88 4.60 -8.78
C ILE A 181 -16.75 5.69 -9.43
N GLY A 182 -16.46 6.96 -9.15
CA GLY A 182 -17.22 8.11 -9.60
C GLY A 182 -17.16 8.29 -11.11
N SER A 183 -16.02 8.01 -11.77
CA SER A 183 -15.96 8.04 -13.23
C SER A 183 -16.77 6.91 -13.89
N TYR A 184 -16.88 5.74 -13.25
CA TYR A 184 -17.81 4.69 -13.69
C TYR A 184 -19.28 5.01 -13.35
N LEU A 185 -19.58 5.63 -12.20
CA LEU A 185 -20.96 6.03 -11.81
C LEU A 185 -21.48 7.22 -12.62
N LEU A 186 -20.64 8.22 -12.93
CA LEU A 186 -20.99 9.37 -13.78
C LEU A 186 -21.29 8.96 -15.22
N GLN A 187 -20.72 7.86 -15.71
CA GLN A 187 -21.11 7.27 -17.00
C GLN A 187 -22.52 6.65 -16.97
N PHE A 188 -23.02 6.21 -15.80
CA PHE A 188 -24.37 5.66 -15.64
C PHE A 188 -25.42 6.70 -15.21
N HIS A 189 -25.02 7.83 -14.64
CA HIS A 189 -25.92 8.90 -14.19
C HIS A 189 -25.35 10.25 -14.63
N GLY A 190 -25.74 10.69 -15.83
CA GLY A 190 -25.30 11.94 -16.47
C GLY A 190 -25.73 13.25 -15.79
N ALA A 191 -25.77 13.32 -14.46
CA ALA A 191 -26.25 14.50 -13.74
C ALA A 191 -25.79 14.54 -12.27
N VAL A 192 -24.49 14.54 -11.98
CA VAL A 192 -24.01 15.06 -10.68
C VAL A 192 -22.98 16.15 -10.92
N VAL A 193 -23.52 17.33 -11.16
CA VAL A 193 -22.86 18.62 -11.30
C VAL A 193 -22.21 18.99 -9.96
N THR A 194 -20.87 19.11 -9.99
CA THR A 194 -20.03 20.00 -9.19
C THR A 194 -20.32 20.13 -7.68
N LEU A 195 -19.59 19.36 -6.85
CA LEU A 195 -19.34 19.73 -5.45
C LEU A 195 -17.87 19.54 -5.01
N THR A 196 -16.97 19.16 -5.92
CA THR A 196 -15.57 18.79 -5.62
C THR A 196 -14.53 19.77 -6.16
N ALA A 197 -14.96 20.88 -6.75
CA ALA A 197 -14.12 21.71 -7.63
C ALA A 197 -13.24 22.77 -6.93
N SER A 198 -13.17 22.88 -5.60
CA SER A 198 -12.24 23.86 -5.02
C SER A 198 -11.61 23.57 -3.66
N HIS A 199 -12.16 22.77 -2.74
CA HIS A 199 -11.68 22.74 -1.34
C HIS A 199 -11.49 21.35 -0.69
N ALA A 200 -11.30 20.27 -1.46
CA ALA A 200 -11.34 18.90 -0.91
C ALA A 200 -9.98 18.21 -0.62
N ASN A 201 -8.83 18.83 -0.92
CA ASN A 201 -7.53 18.14 -0.91
C ASN A 201 -6.57 18.55 0.21
N TYR A 202 -7.01 19.38 1.15
CA TYR A 202 -6.16 19.88 2.23
C TYR A 202 -6.84 19.74 3.59
N ILE A 203 -6.03 19.46 4.62
CA ILE A 203 -6.42 19.62 6.01
C ILE A 203 -5.96 21.01 6.45
N ASN A 204 -6.89 21.87 6.88
CA ASN A 204 -6.54 23.16 7.49
C ASN A 204 -6.21 22.94 8.97
N TYR A 205 -5.03 23.37 9.38
CA TYR A 205 -4.58 23.37 10.76
C TYR A 205 -4.33 24.81 11.21
N GLU A 206 -5.10 25.28 12.18
CA GLU A 206 -4.97 26.63 12.73
C GLU A 206 -4.09 26.58 13.98
N SER A 207 -2.96 27.29 13.97
CA SER A 207 -2.18 27.55 15.19
C SER A 207 -2.32 29.02 15.60
N ASN A 208 -2.85 29.23 16.81
CA ASN A 208 -2.85 30.54 17.44
C ASN A 208 -1.47 30.73 18.06
N LEU A 209 -0.63 31.52 17.39
CA LEU A 209 0.65 31.96 17.94
C LEU A 209 0.36 33.04 18.99
N PHE A 210 0.18 32.63 20.24
CA PHE A 210 0.18 33.58 21.36
C PHE A 210 1.58 34.16 21.49
N VAL A 211 1.68 35.49 21.33
CA VAL A 211 2.85 36.24 21.79
C VAL A 211 2.75 36.22 23.31
N GLY A 212 3.69 35.57 23.97
CA GLY A 212 3.88 35.80 25.40
C GLY A 212 4.27 37.27 25.56
N ASP A 213 3.49 38.00 26.34
CA ASP A 213 3.87 39.32 26.80
C ASP A 213 5.15 39.15 27.67
N GLU A 214 6.30 39.54 27.13
CA GLU A 214 7.50 39.87 27.92
C GLU A 214 7.42 41.33 28.39
#